data_AF-A0A2V7Q409-F1
#
_entry.id   AF-A0A2V7Q409-F1
#
_cell.length_a   1.000
_cell.length_b   1.000
_cell.length_c   1.000
_cell.angle_alpha   90.00
_cell.angle_beta   90.00
_cell.angle_gamma   90.00
#
_symmetry.space_group_name_H-M   'P 1'
#
loop_
_entity.id
_entity.type
_entity.pdbx_description
1 polymer ?
#
loop_
_entity_poly.entity_id
_entity_poly.type
_entity_poly.pdbx_seq_one_letter_code
_entity_poly.pdbx_strand_id
1 'polypeptide(L)'
;MFDAYKYLTAPGSNPLLIPFDNGTLAEIGASWLFVRYAVDQYGDSLPRKLVRTTLTGAANVAAQMGQPFDAVVTRWALANWVSDLPGFVAPPELTYQSWHFRRTFASLNAQDALDFPRPFPLVPTTSAGSAVNVSGTLPAGSGAYHRALQGPSDPAFTLSFSRDGSAALPAQIAARLNVIRLR
;
A
#
# COMPACT_ATOMS: atom_id res chain seq x y z
N MET A 1 -13.38 -8.82 -3.48
CA MET A 1 -12.80 -8.10 -4.63
C MET A 1 -13.25 -6.66 -4.69
N PHE A 2 -14.56 -6.41 -4.66
CA PHE A 2 -15.11 -5.06 -4.56
C PHE A 2 -14.54 -4.26 -3.37
N ASP A 3 -14.44 -4.87 -2.19
CA ASP A 3 -13.85 -4.25 -0.99
C ASP A 3 -12.39 -3.80 -1.20
N ALA A 4 -11.57 -4.67 -1.80
CA ALA A 4 -10.19 -4.36 -2.17
C ALA A 4 -10.12 -3.22 -3.20
N TYR A 5 -11.07 -3.19 -4.15
CA TYR A 5 -11.20 -2.08 -5.07
C TYR A 5 -11.52 -0.77 -4.33
N LYS A 6 -12.49 -0.78 -3.40
CA LYS A 6 -12.84 0.39 -2.57
C LYS A 6 -11.64 0.88 -1.76
N TYR A 7 -10.89 -0.02 -1.11
CA TYR A 7 -9.64 0.36 -0.43
C TYR A 7 -8.67 1.10 -1.36
N LEU A 8 -8.38 0.51 -2.52
CA LEU A 8 -7.40 1.02 -3.46
C LEU A 8 -7.80 2.35 -4.12
N THR A 9 -9.09 2.75 -4.06
CA THR A 9 -9.50 4.09 -4.51
C THR A 9 -9.02 5.22 -3.60
N ALA A 10 -8.86 4.94 -2.30
CA ALA A 10 -8.41 5.93 -1.32
C ALA A 10 -7.64 5.29 -0.15
N PRO A 11 -6.45 4.69 -0.37
CA PRO A 11 -5.71 4.02 0.69
C PRO A 11 -5.26 4.95 1.82
N GLY A 12 -5.19 6.26 1.55
CA GLY A 12 -4.81 7.27 2.54
C GLY A 12 -5.94 7.69 3.48
N SER A 13 -7.18 7.29 3.19
CA SER A 13 -8.34 7.56 4.03
C SER A 13 -8.86 6.31 4.75
N ASN A 14 -8.31 5.14 4.44
CA ASN A 14 -8.76 3.85 4.96
C ASN A 14 -7.55 3.11 5.54
N PRO A 15 -7.42 3.00 6.87
CA PRO A 15 -6.27 2.33 7.49
C PRO A 15 -6.38 0.79 7.41
N LEU A 16 -5.23 0.12 7.33
CA LEU A 16 -5.15 -1.34 7.53
C LEU A 16 -5.48 -1.72 8.98
N LEU A 17 -5.08 -0.89 9.94
CA LEU A 17 -5.27 -1.15 11.36
C LEU A 17 -6.67 -0.70 11.78
N ILE A 18 -7.58 -1.66 11.89
CA ILE A 18 -8.96 -1.42 12.32
C ILE A 18 -9.04 -1.66 13.84
N PRO A 19 -9.45 -0.68 14.65
CA PRO A 19 -9.47 -0.82 16.10
C PRO A 19 -10.63 -1.68 16.64
N PHE A 20 -11.69 -1.93 15.85
CA PHE A 20 -12.86 -2.73 16.24
C PHE A 20 -13.49 -3.46 15.04
N ASP A 21 -14.33 -4.46 15.30
CA ASP A 21 -14.94 -5.37 14.31
C ASP A 21 -16.05 -4.72 13.44
N ASN A 22 -16.04 -3.39 13.31
CA ASN A 22 -17.03 -2.58 12.57
C ASN A 22 -16.39 -1.91 11.33
N GLY A 23 -15.33 -2.51 10.78
CA GLY A 23 -14.59 -1.92 9.67
C GLY A 23 -15.47 -1.64 8.45
N THR A 24 -15.24 -0.53 7.78
CA THR A 24 -15.86 -0.23 6.50
C THR A 24 -15.45 -1.26 5.45
N LEU A 25 -16.20 -1.35 4.33
CA LEU A 25 -15.83 -2.22 3.21
C LEU A 25 -14.38 -1.97 2.73
N ALA A 26 -13.92 -0.72 2.74
CA ALA A 26 -12.55 -0.39 2.34
C ALA A 26 -11.51 -0.90 3.37
N GLU A 27 -11.78 -0.85 4.65
CA GLU A 27 -10.88 -1.36 5.69
C GLU A 27 -10.80 -2.90 5.66
N ILE A 28 -11.94 -3.56 5.42
CA ILE A 28 -11.99 -5.01 5.14
C ILE A 28 -11.18 -5.33 3.88
N GLY A 29 -11.30 -4.51 2.83
CA GLY A 29 -10.50 -4.60 1.61
C GLY A 29 -9.00 -4.50 1.86
N ALA A 30 -8.57 -3.59 2.73
CA ALA A 30 -7.18 -3.45 3.16
C ALA A 30 -6.67 -4.75 3.81
N SER A 31 -7.45 -5.29 4.74
CA SER A 31 -7.14 -6.53 5.46
C SER A 31 -7.03 -7.71 4.51
N TRP A 32 -7.97 -7.83 3.56
CA TRP A 32 -7.97 -8.89 2.55
C TRP A 32 -6.73 -8.81 1.65
N LEU A 33 -6.37 -7.61 1.18
CA LEU A 33 -5.16 -7.40 0.38
C LEU A 33 -3.89 -7.77 1.17
N PHE A 34 -3.81 -7.33 2.42
CA PHE A 34 -2.67 -7.63 3.28
C PHE A 34 -2.50 -9.14 3.51
N VAL A 35 -3.58 -9.86 3.83
CA VAL A 35 -3.52 -11.31 4.03
C VAL A 35 -3.16 -12.04 2.74
N ARG A 36 -3.67 -11.59 1.59
CA ARG A 36 -3.29 -12.17 0.28
C ARG A 36 -1.81 -12.00 -0.01
N TYR A 37 -1.28 -10.79 0.19
CA TYR A 37 0.15 -10.53 0.08
C TYR A 37 0.94 -11.45 1.01
N ALA A 38 0.53 -11.54 2.27
CA ALA A 38 1.25 -12.33 3.26
C ALA A 38 1.21 -13.84 2.93
N VAL A 39 0.10 -14.37 2.39
CA VAL A 39 0.00 -15.75 1.90
C VAL A 39 0.92 -15.98 0.70
N ASP A 40 0.95 -15.07 -0.27
CA ASP A 40 1.84 -15.19 -1.43
C ASP A 40 3.32 -15.17 -1.04
N GLN A 41 3.67 -14.44 0.03
CA GLN A 41 5.05 -14.30 0.48
C GLN A 41 5.51 -15.42 1.45
N TYR A 42 4.59 -16.02 2.21
CA TYR A 42 4.94 -16.94 3.32
C TYR A 42 4.17 -18.27 3.30
N GLY A 43 3.34 -18.48 2.28
CA GLY A 43 2.61 -19.71 2.01
C GLY A 43 1.28 -19.86 2.76
N ASP A 44 0.49 -20.82 2.30
CA ASP A 44 -0.90 -21.07 2.73
C ASP A 44 -1.06 -21.46 4.21
N SER A 45 0.03 -21.82 4.88
CA SER A 45 0.00 -22.11 6.33
C SER A 45 -0.07 -20.84 7.18
N LEU A 46 0.25 -19.67 6.63
CA LEU A 46 0.36 -18.42 7.39
C LEU A 46 -0.94 -18.04 8.12
N PRO A 47 -2.14 -18.06 7.50
CA PRO A 47 -3.38 -17.72 8.19
C PRO A 47 -3.61 -18.59 9.43
N ARG A 48 -3.29 -19.89 9.36
CA ARG A 48 -3.37 -20.80 10.51
C ARG A 48 -2.41 -20.40 11.63
N LYS A 49 -1.18 -19.98 11.29
CA LYS A 49 -0.19 -19.51 12.25
C LYS A 49 -0.63 -18.22 12.93
N LEU A 50 -1.21 -17.29 12.18
CA LEU A 50 -1.71 -16.01 12.69
C LEU A 50 -2.85 -16.20 13.71
N VAL A 51 -3.68 -17.23 13.59
CA VAL A 51 -4.79 -17.47 14.55
C VAL A 51 -4.43 -18.43 15.69
N ARG A 52 -3.37 -19.23 15.55
CA ARG A 52 -2.93 -20.20 16.58
C ARG A 52 -1.81 -19.63 17.45
N THR A 53 -2.05 -18.46 18.03
CA THR A 53 -1.11 -17.77 18.92
C THR A 53 -1.87 -16.86 19.89
N THR A 54 -1.23 -16.46 20.98
CA THR A 54 -1.74 -15.44 21.90
C THR A 54 -1.36 -14.02 21.48
N LEU A 55 -0.46 -13.89 20.49
CA LEU A 55 -0.06 -12.59 19.96
C LEU A 55 -1.16 -11.99 19.07
N THR A 56 -1.28 -10.67 19.09
CA THR A 56 -2.21 -9.93 18.22
C THR A 56 -1.50 -8.81 17.46
N GLY A 57 -2.17 -8.30 16.42
CA GLY A 57 -1.71 -7.13 15.65
C GLY A 57 -0.28 -7.25 15.12
N ALA A 58 0.46 -6.15 15.20
CA ALA A 58 1.83 -6.03 14.70
C ALA A 58 2.80 -7.07 15.28
N ALA A 59 2.67 -7.41 16.56
CA ALA A 59 3.54 -8.38 17.22
C ALA A 59 3.35 -9.79 16.65
N ASN A 60 2.10 -10.16 16.35
CA ASN A 60 1.78 -11.46 15.74
C ASN A 60 2.35 -11.54 14.32
N VAL A 61 2.06 -10.54 13.50
CA VAL A 61 2.56 -10.46 12.12
C VAL A 61 4.09 -10.56 12.11
N ALA A 62 4.77 -9.81 12.98
CA ALA A 62 6.23 -9.84 13.06
C ALA A 62 6.77 -11.22 13.46
N ALA A 63 6.14 -11.88 14.42
CA ALA A 63 6.52 -13.22 14.86
C ALA A 63 6.33 -14.27 13.75
N GLN A 64 5.22 -14.24 13.02
CA GLN A 64 4.92 -15.28 12.02
C GLN A 64 5.63 -15.05 10.68
N MET A 65 5.94 -13.80 10.33
CA MET A 65 6.63 -13.44 9.09
C MET A 65 8.14 -13.28 9.28
N GLY A 66 8.65 -13.35 10.51
CA GLY A 66 10.08 -13.23 10.81
C GLY A 66 10.69 -11.90 10.37
N GLN A 67 9.87 -10.85 10.28
CA GLN A 67 10.24 -9.52 9.82
C GLN A 67 9.55 -8.47 10.70
N PRO A 68 10.19 -7.35 11.00
CA PRO A 68 9.52 -6.23 11.66
C PRO A 68 8.23 -5.84 10.91
N PHE A 69 7.12 -5.67 11.64
CA PHE A 69 5.78 -5.38 11.05
C PHE A 69 5.83 -4.20 10.08
N ASP A 70 6.68 -3.25 10.40
CA ASP A 70 6.83 -1.98 9.77
C ASP A 70 7.58 -2.07 8.42
N ALA A 71 8.48 -3.04 8.28
CA ALA A 71 9.04 -3.46 6.99
C ALA A 71 8.00 -4.21 6.15
N VAL A 72 7.20 -5.09 6.77
CA VAL A 72 6.15 -5.85 6.08
C VAL A 72 5.09 -4.92 5.48
N VAL A 73 4.54 -4.01 6.28
CA VAL A 73 3.48 -3.08 5.82
C VAL A 73 4.00 -2.12 4.75
N THR A 74 5.28 -1.73 4.82
CA THR A 74 5.96 -0.90 3.81
C THR A 74 6.04 -1.62 2.46
N ARG A 75 6.48 -2.87 2.46
CA ARG A 75 6.57 -3.70 1.25
C ARG A 75 5.19 -3.97 0.66
N TRP A 76 4.23 -4.32 1.51
CA TRP A 76 2.83 -4.49 1.09
C TRP A 76 2.25 -3.24 0.45
N ALA A 77 2.47 -2.06 1.04
CA ALA A 77 2.01 -0.79 0.48
C ALA A 77 2.60 -0.56 -0.92
N LEU A 78 3.91 -0.78 -1.12
CA LEU A 78 4.49 -0.69 -2.47
C LEU A 78 3.89 -1.76 -3.41
N ALA A 79 3.75 -3.00 -2.95
CA ALA A 79 3.22 -4.12 -3.75
C ALA A 79 1.81 -3.84 -4.29
N ASN A 80 0.96 -3.16 -3.52
CA ASN A 80 -0.38 -2.74 -3.96
C ASN A 80 -0.35 -1.92 -5.25
N TRP A 81 0.77 -1.27 -5.58
CA TRP A 81 0.91 -0.51 -6.81
C TRP A 81 1.89 -1.14 -7.81
N VAL A 82 3.03 -1.68 -7.38
CA VAL A 82 4.09 -2.12 -8.31
C VAL A 82 4.01 -3.57 -8.76
N SER A 83 3.26 -4.42 -8.05
CA SER A 83 3.32 -5.88 -8.22
C SER A 83 3.19 -6.36 -9.67
N ASP A 84 2.24 -5.80 -10.41
CA ASP A 84 1.97 -6.14 -11.81
C ASP A 84 2.01 -4.90 -12.71
N LEU A 85 2.81 -3.90 -12.33
CA LEU A 85 2.98 -2.66 -13.08
C LEU A 85 3.64 -2.92 -14.45
N PRO A 86 2.99 -2.57 -15.57
CA PRO A 86 3.59 -2.74 -16.90
C PRO A 86 4.92 -1.99 -17.04
N GLY A 87 5.92 -2.65 -17.63
CA GLY A 87 7.25 -2.08 -17.83
C GLY A 87 8.14 -2.09 -16.58
N PHE A 88 7.67 -2.63 -15.45
CA PHE A 88 8.43 -2.74 -14.21
C PHE A 88 8.49 -4.19 -13.73
N VAL A 89 9.70 -4.69 -13.48
CA VAL A 89 9.89 -6.02 -12.87
C VAL A 89 9.96 -5.82 -11.36
N ALA A 90 8.88 -6.11 -10.66
CA ALA A 90 8.84 -6.01 -9.21
C ALA A 90 9.76 -7.04 -8.55
N PRO A 91 10.56 -6.65 -7.55
CA PRO A 91 11.27 -7.59 -6.68
C PRO A 91 10.29 -8.58 -6.03
N PRO A 92 10.71 -9.82 -5.70
CA PRO A 92 9.82 -10.84 -5.15
C PRO A 92 9.01 -10.36 -3.95
N GLU A 93 9.63 -9.60 -3.05
CA GLU A 93 8.99 -9.06 -1.85
C GLU A 93 7.95 -7.96 -2.13
N LEU A 94 7.86 -7.46 -3.37
CA LEU A 94 6.88 -6.47 -3.81
C LEU A 94 5.85 -7.05 -4.78
N THR A 95 5.69 -8.39 -4.79
CA THR A 95 4.75 -9.09 -5.68
C THR A 95 3.59 -9.74 -4.91
N TYR A 96 2.43 -9.72 -5.55
CA TYR A 96 1.38 -10.71 -5.41
C TYR A 96 1.61 -11.78 -6.49
N GLN A 97 1.76 -13.02 -6.07
CA GLN A 97 2.01 -14.16 -6.96
C GLN A 97 0.71 -14.80 -7.44
N SER A 98 -0.32 -14.83 -6.58
CA SER A 98 -1.61 -15.44 -6.92
C SER A 98 -2.60 -14.46 -7.57
N TRP A 99 -2.30 -13.16 -7.55
CA TRP A 99 -3.17 -12.10 -8.08
C TRP A 99 -2.42 -11.08 -8.94
N HIS A 100 -3.00 -10.77 -10.10
CA HIS A 100 -2.58 -9.66 -10.95
C HIS A 100 -3.67 -8.58 -10.95
N PHE A 101 -3.65 -7.69 -9.96
CA PHE A 101 -4.74 -6.74 -9.71
C PHE A 101 -5.06 -5.80 -10.87
N ARG A 102 -4.08 -5.30 -11.62
CA ARG A 102 -4.33 -4.47 -12.80
C ARG A 102 -5.08 -5.25 -13.88
N ARG A 103 -4.73 -6.51 -14.09
CA ARG A 103 -5.46 -7.39 -15.03
C ARG A 103 -6.86 -7.72 -14.51
N THR A 104 -6.97 -8.12 -13.24
CA THR A 104 -8.23 -8.51 -12.61
C THR A 104 -9.22 -7.35 -12.59
N PHE A 105 -8.80 -6.16 -12.15
CA PHE A 105 -9.68 -4.98 -12.11
C PHE A 105 -9.99 -4.45 -13.52
N ALA A 106 -9.07 -4.57 -14.50
CA ALA A 106 -9.39 -4.23 -15.88
C ALA A 106 -10.50 -5.13 -16.44
N SER A 107 -10.44 -6.43 -16.15
CA SER A 107 -11.50 -7.37 -16.52
C SER A 107 -12.83 -7.06 -15.85
N LEU A 108 -12.81 -6.72 -14.56
CA LEU A 108 -14.01 -6.35 -13.81
C LEU A 108 -14.61 -5.03 -14.30
N ASN A 109 -13.80 -4.01 -14.59
CA ASN A 109 -14.24 -2.76 -15.21
C ASN A 109 -14.92 -2.96 -16.57
N ALA A 110 -14.40 -3.87 -17.39
CA ALA A 110 -15.00 -4.20 -18.69
C ALA A 110 -16.36 -4.92 -18.57
N GLN A 111 -16.61 -5.62 -17.47
CA GLN A 111 -17.85 -6.35 -17.19
C GLN A 111 -18.89 -5.50 -16.45
N ASP A 112 -18.43 -4.66 -15.52
CA ASP A 112 -19.26 -3.81 -14.67
C ASP A 112 -18.55 -2.50 -14.32
N ALA A 113 -18.71 -1.52 -15.21
CA ALA A 113 -18.13 -0.19 -15.02
C ALA A 113 -18.85 0.65 -13.93
N LEU A 114 -20.01 0.21 -13.42
CA LEU A 114 -20.71 0.91 -12.34
C LEU A 114 -20.01 0.66 -11.01
N ASP A 115 -19.73 -0.60 -10.69
CA ASP A 115 -19.03 -0.98 -9.46
C ASP A 115 -17.51 -0.87 -9.57
N PHE A 116 -16.97 -1.01 -10.78
CA PHE A 116 -15.55 -0.84 -11.07
C PHE A 116 -15.29 0.26 -12.11
N PRO A 117 -15.44 1.56 -11.79
CA PRO A 117 -15.31 2.66 -12.76
C PRO A 117 -13.93 2.84 -13.43
N ARG A 118 -12.88 2.22 -12.90
CA ARG A 118 -11.51 2.32 -13.41
C ARG A 118 -10.91 0.92 -13.59
N PRO A 119 -10.15 0.67 -14.68
CA PRO A 119 -9.42 -0.58 -14.85
C PRO A 119 -8.42 -0.88 -13.72
N PHE A 120 -7.92 0.15 -13.04
CA PHE A 120 -7.15 0.01 -11.82
C PHE A 120 -7.47 1.21 -10.89
N PRO A 121 -7.95 0.97 -9.66
CA PRO A 121 -8.43 2.03 -8.78
C PRO A 121 -7.31 2.89 -8.18
N LEU A 122 -6.12 2.32 -7.94
CA LEU A 122 -5.02 3.04 -7.31
C LEU A 122 -4.24 3.87 -8.32
N VAL A 123 -4.57 5.16 -8.37
CA VAL A 123 -3.96 6.15 -9.25
C VAL A 123 -3.15 7.15 -8.42
N PRO A 124 -1.81 7.04 -8.38
CA PRO A 124 -0.97 8.02 -7.70
C PRO A 124 -1.12 9.41 -8.32
N THR A 125 -1.03 10.45 -7.49
CA THR A 125 -0.84 11.81 -8.00
C THR A 125 0.55 11.94 -8.62
N THR A 126 0.74 12.94 -9.49
CA THR A 126 2.00 13.12 -10.23
C THR A 126 2.44 14.56 -10.23
N SER A 127 3.75 14.79 -10.12
CA SER A 127 4.36 16.11 -10.31
C SER A 127 5.79 15.94 -10.82
N ALA A 128 6.42 17.03 -11.29
CA ALA A 128 7.87 17.03 -11.47
C ALA A 128 8.56 16.83 -10.11
N GLY A 129 9.70 16.14 -10.08
CA GLY A 129 10.41 15.83 -8.82
C GLY A 129 10.74 17.07 -7.98
N SER A 130 11.14 18.16 -8.61
CA SER A 130 11.40 19.45 -7.96
C SER A 130 10.15 20.19 -7.50
N ALA A 131 8.96 19.77 -7.92
CA ALA A 131 7.67 20.38 -7.63
C ALA A 131 6.77 19.51 -6.74
N VAL A 132 7.31 18.45 -6.14
CA VAL A 132 6.57 17.59 -5.21
C VAL A 132 6.12 18.44 -4.01
N ASN A 133 4.82 18.63 -3.89
CA ASN A 133 4.19 19.31 -2.78
C ASN A 133 2.88 18.58 -2.44
N VAL A 134 2.93 17.70 -1.44
CA VAL A 134 1.80 16.89 -0.99
C VAL A 134 1.58 17.16 0.48
N SER A 135 0.36 17.52 0.84
CA SER A 135 -0.06 17.77 2.23
C SER A 135 -1.38 17.06 2.51
N GLY A 136 -1.60 16.74 3.79
CA GLY A 136 -2.83 16.10 4.23
C GLY A 136 -2.68 15.38 5.56
N THR A 137 -3.76 14.73 5.97
CA THR A 137 -3.80 13.87 7.16
C THR A 137 -3.74 12.42 6.73
N LEU A 138 -2.85 11.65 7.35
CA LEU A 138 -2.70 10.22 7.09
C LEU A 138 -2.99 9.44 8.38
N PRO A 139 -4.12 8.72 8.48
CA PRO A 139 -4.38 7.79 9.58
C PRO A 139 -3.27 6.74 9.74
N ALA A 140 -3.04 6.29 10.97
CA ALA A 140 -2.06 5.25 11.23
C ALA A 140 -2.40 3.96 10.45
N GLY A 141 -1.41 3.40 9.74
CA GLY A 141 -1.61 2.20 8.91
C GLY A 141 -2.32 2.44 7.57
N SER A 142 -2.54 3.69 7.17
CA SER A 142 -2.97 4.07 5.82
C SER A 142 -1.78 4.50 4.96
N GLY A 143 -1.98 4.79 3.66
CA GLY A 143 -0.88 5.15 2.75
C GLY A 143 -1.26 6.11 1.63
N ALA A 144 -0.35 7.02 1.28
CA ALA A 144 -0.47 7.91 0.13
C ALA A 144 0.56 7.55 -0.95
N TYR A 145 0.17 7.72 -2.22
CA TYR A 145 1.01 7.37 -3.37
C TYR A 145 1.20 8.59 -4.26
N HIS A 146 2.45 8.87 -4.58
CA HIS A 146 2.84 9.97 -5.45
C HIS A 146 3.94 9.50 -6.42
N ARG A 147 3.89 9.98 -7.66
CA ARG A 147 4.97 9.80 -8.63
C ARG A 147 5.66 11.14 -8.87
N ALA A 148 6.88 11.22 -8.38
CA ALA A 148 7.83 12.28 -8.73
C ALA A 148 8.45 11.93 -10.09
N LEU A 149 8.12 12.70 -11.13
CA LEU A 149 8.65 12.53 -12.47
C LEU A 149 10.00 13.24 -12.57
N GLN A 150 11.02 12.51 -13.01
CA GLN A 150 12.36 13.02 -13.25
C GLN A 150 12.81 12.56 -14.63
N GLY A 151 12.97 13.52 -15.54
CA GLY A 151 13.44 13.28 -16.90
C GLY A 151 14.94 13.00 -16.97
N PRO A 152 15.44 12.55 -18.12
CA PRO A 152 16.87 12.40 -18.35
C PRO A 152 17.60 13.72 -18.12
N SER A 153 18.64 13.70 -17.28
CA SER A 153 19.46 14.86 -16.92
C SER A 153 18.78 15.94 -16.07
N ASP A 154 17.56 15.72 -15.58
CA ASP A 154 16.94 16.61 -14.61
C ASP A 154 17.78 16.66 -13.31
N PRO A 155 17.86 17.83 -12.65
CA PRO A 155 18.61 17.95 -11.41
C PRO A 155 18.04 17.04 -10.32
N ALA A 156 18.91 16.61 -9.40
CA ALA A 156 18.49 15.92 -8.19
C ALA A 156 17.63 16.86 -7.33
N PHE A 157 16.68 16.27 -6.59
CA PHE A 157 15.83 16.97 -5.64
C PHE A 157 15.83 16.24 -4.31
N THR A 158 15.52 16.97 -3.24
CA THR A 158 15.39 16.44 -1.89
C THR A 158 13.94 16.47 -1.48
N LEU A 159 13.44 15.38 -0.92
CA LEU A 159 12.14 15.34 -0.28
C LEU A 159 12.28 15.68 1.19
N SER A 160 11.54 16.68 1.66
CA SER A 160 11.39 16.98 3.08
C SER A 160 10.02 16.51 3.56
N PHE A 161 9.98 16.03 4.80
CA PHE A 161 8.74 15.60 5.44
C PHE A 161 8.56 16.39 6.74
N SER A 162 7.49 17.18 6.82
CA SER A 162 7.27 18.17 7.88
C SER A 162 5.78 18.25 8.22
N ARG A 163 5.45 18.80 9.40
CA ARG A 163 4.07 18.90 9.89
C ARG A 163 3.24 19.96 9.14
N ASP A 164 3.86 21.08 8.80
CA ASP A 164 3.21 22.28 8.26
C ASP A 164 4.10 22.99 7.21
N GLY A 165 5.06 22.27 6.64
CA GLY A 165 6.07 22.84 5.73
C GLY A 165 7.31 23.37 6.45
N SER A 166 7.28 23.54 7.77
CA SER A 166 8.36 24.19 8.51
C SER A 166 8.86 23.39 9.72
N ALA A 167 7.96 22.72 10.45
CA ALA A 167 8.27 22.00 11.67
C ALA A 167 8.53 20.51 11.42
N ALA A 168 9.52 19.94 12.12
CA ALA A 168 9.73 18.51 12.16
C ALA A 168 8.49 17.78 12.72
N LEU A 169 8.27 16.54 12.25
CA LEU A 169 7.21 15.71 12.82
C LEU A 169 7.57 15.30 14.26
N PRO A 170 6.59 15.25 15.18
CA PRO A 170 6.81 14.74 16.53
C PRO A 170 7.42 13.33 16.50
N ALA A 171 8.37 13.03 17.37
CA ALA A 171 9.06 11.73 17.40
C ALA A 171 8.13 10.53 17.63
N GLN A 172 6.99 10.77 18.29
CA GLN A 172 5.93 9.78 18.50
C GLN A 172 5.20 9.38 17.19
N ILE A 173 5.29 10.21 16.14
CA ILE A 173 4.78 9.90 14.82
C ILE A 173 5.90 9.16 14.07
N ALA A 174 5.76 7.83 13.98
CA ALA A 174 6.66 6.99 13.19
C ALA A 174 6.34 7.11 11.68
N ALA A 175 6.48 8.33 11.15
CA ALA A 175 6.30 8.67 9.75
C ALA A 175 7.26 7.88 8.85
N ARG A 176 6.77 7.49 7.68
CA ARG A 176 7.52 6.66 6.72
C ARG A 176 7.39 7.21 5.32
N LEU A 177 8.53 7.30 4.65
CA LEU A 177 8.62 7.57 3.23
C LEU A 177 9.32 6.38 2.57
N ASN A 178 8.64 5.74 1.63
CA ASN A 178 9.16 4.61 0.88
C ASN A 178 9.30 5.02 -0.58
N VAL A 179 10.49 4.88 -1.14
CA VAL A 179 10.79 5.30 -2.50
C VAL A 179 11.21 4.09 -3.31
N ILE A 180 10.56 3.91 -4.46
CA ILE A 180 10.98 2.95 -5.47
C ILE A 180 11.22 3.68 -6.79
N ARG A 181 12.38 3.42 -7.40
CA ARG A 181 12.71 4.01 -8.69
C ARG A 181 12.08 3.19 -9.80
N LEU A 182 11.34 3.86 -10.67
CA LEU A 182 10.81 3.32 -11.92
C LEU A 182 11.69 3.82 -13.05
N ARG A 183 11.88 3.00 -14.09
CA ARG A 183 12.67 3.37 -15.27
C ARG A 183 11.75 3.64 -16.46
#